data_AF-A0A257GU62-F1
#
_entry.id   AF-A0A257GU62-F1
#
_cell.length_a   1.000
_cell.length_b   1.000
_cell.length_c   1.000
_cell.angle_alpha   90.00
_cell.angle_beta   90.00
_cell.angle_gamma   90.00
#
_symmetry.space_group_name_H-M   'P 1'
#
loop_
_entity.id
_entity.type
_entity.pdbx_description
1 polymer ?
#
loop_
_entity_poly.entity_id
_entity_poly.type
_entity_poly.pdbx_seq_one_letter_code
_entity_poly.pdbx_strand_id
1 'polypeptide(L)' 'PDAGDVIPGSGGCRKLRWAAKGHGKRGGARVIYYWITEDHRILFLDLYAKGESENLSDARLKALKRKKP' A
#
# COMPACT_ATOMS: atom_id res chain seq x y z
N PRO A 1 13.12 -2.09 -1.16
CA PRO A 1 11.82 -1.95 -1.86
C PRO A 1 10.84 -3.12 -1.64
N ASP A 2 11.28 -4.24 -1.04
CA ASP A 2 10.46 -5.46 -0.90
C ASP A 2 9.76 -5.61 0.46
N ALA A 3 9.82 -4.59 1.32
CA ALA A 3 9.25 -4.63 2.66
C ALA A 3 7.71 -4.77 2.69
N GLY A 4 7.04 -4.71 1.54
CA GLY A 4 5.59 -4.85 1.43
C GLY A 4 5.21 -6.03 0.54
N ASP A 5 4.13 -6.71 0.93
CA ASP A 5 3.60 -7.86 0.22
C ASP A 5 2.88 -7.42 -1.06
N VAL A 6 3.09 -8.14 -2.16
CA VAL A 6 2.36 -7.88 -3.41
C VAL A 6 0.87 -8.15 -3.19
N ILE A 7 0.03 -7.20 -3.59
CA ILE A 7 -1.42 -7.35 -3.54
C ILE A 7 -1.88 -8.09 -4.80
N PRO A 8 -2.46 -9.29 -4.69
CA PRO A 8 -2.94 -10.03 -5.85
C PRO A 8 -3.95 -9.22 -6.66
N GLY A 9 -3.90 -9.36 -7.99
CA GLY A 9 -4.82 -8.66 -8.88
C GLY A 9 -4.62 -7.14 -8.96
N SER A 10 -3.67 -6.53 -8.24
CA SER A 10 -3.37 -5.09 -8.31
C SER A 10 -2.46 -4.70 -9.48
N GLY A 11 -1.80 -5.68 -10.11
CA GLY A 11 -0.79 -5.44 -11.14
C GLY A 11 0.51 -4.87 -10.58
N GLY A 12 0.96 -5.38 -9.42
CA GLY A 12 2.27 -5.09 -8.84
C GLY A 12 2.30 -4.09 -7.68
N CYS A 13 1.15 -3.59 -7.21
CA CYS A 13 1.11 -2.79 -5.99
C CYS A 13 1.46 -3.64 -4.77
N ARG A 14 2.11 -3.03 -3.79
CA ARG A 14 2.57 -3.66 -2.55
C ARG A 14 1.94 -3.00 -1.33
N LYS A 15 1.69 -3.78 -0.28
CA LYS A 15 1.14 -3.34 1.01
C LYS A 15 2.19 -3.48 2.10
N LEU A 16 2.61 -2.36 2.67
CA LEU A 16 3.51 -2.31 3.82
C LEU A 16 2.70 -2.06 5.09
N ARG A 17 2.91 -2.90 6.11
CA ARG A 17 2.37 -2.70 7.47
C ARG A 17 3.38 -1.89 8.27
N TRP A 18 3.03 -0.65 8.57
CA TRP A 18 3.88 0.26 9.33
C TRP A 18 3.42 0.38 10.77
N ALA A 19 4.34 0.26 11.72
CA ALA A 19 4.09 0.60 13.12
C ALA A 19 4.38 2.09 13.32
N ALA A 20 3.36 2.95 13.33
CA ALA A 20 3.57 4.37 13.56
C ALA A 20 3.90 4.61 15.05
N LYS A 21 4.97 5.36 15.32
CA LYS A 21 5.35 5.74 16.69
C LYS A 21 4.32 6.71 17.26
N GLY A 22 4.07 6.62 18.58
CA GLY A 22 3.23 7.58 19.33
C GLY A 22 1.73 7.27 19.42
N HIS A 23 1.20 6.28 18.70
CA HIS A 23 -0.26 6.04 18.63
C HIS A 23 -0.78 4.83 19.45
N GLY A 24 -0.06 4.39 20.49
CA GLY A 24 -0.48 3.27 21.36
C GLY A 24 -0.70 1.93 20.63
N LYS A 25 -1.37 0.95 21.25
CA LYS A 25 -1.59 -0.41 20.68
C LYS A 25 -2.31 -0.43 19.30
N ARG A 26 -3.00 0.65 18.93
CA ARG A 26 -3.76 0.79 17.67
C ARG A 26 -3.02 1.59 16.58
N GLY A 27 -1.84 2.14 16.87
CA GLY A 27 -1.10 3.06 16.01
C GLY A 27 -0.46 2.52 14.73
N GLY A 28 -1.01 1.49 14.10
CA GLY A 28 -0.47 1.00 12.82
C GLY A 28 -1.00 1.79 11.64
N ALA A 29 -0.24 1.87 10.56
CA ALA A 29 -0.68 2.33 9.25
C ALA A 29 -0.41 1.26 8.18
N ARG A 30 -1.14 1.32 7.09
CA ARG A 30 -0.92 0.50 5.90
C ARG A 30 -0.63 1.41 4.74
N VAL A 31 0.55 1.24 4.15
CA VAL A 31 1.02 2.01 3.02
C VAL A 31 0.88 1.16 1.77
N ILE A 32 0.24 1.68 0.74
CA ILE A 32 0.20 1.07 -0.58
C ILE A 32 1.17 1.81 -1.48
N TYR A 33 2.10 1.08 -2.08
CA TYR A 33 3.09 1.66 -2.99
C TYR A 33 3.29 0.78 -4.22
N TYR A 34 3.85 1.39 -5.27
CA TYR A 34 4.30 0.69 -6.46
C TYR A 34 5.80 0.93 -6.65
N TRP A 35 6.55 -0.11 -6.99
CA TRP A 35 7.97 -0.02 -7.26
C TRP A 35 8.21 -0.05 -8.77
N ILE A 36 8.67 1.06 -9.31
CA ILE A 36 9.11 1.19 -10.69
C ILE A 36 10.57 0.73 -10.72
N THR A 37 10.80 -0.49 -11.21
CA THR A 37 12.13 -1.13 -11.16
C THR A 37 13.13 -0.49 -12.12
N GLU A 38 12.68 -0.03 -13.28
CA GLU A 38 13.52 0.61 -14.32
C GLU A 38 14.23 1.87 -13.80
N ASP A 39 13.51 2.69 -13.03
CA ASP A 39 14.02 3.95 -12.46
C ASP A 39 14.38 3.85 -10.97
N HIS A 40 14.26 2.68 -10.35
CA HIS A 40 14.36 2.48 -8.89
C HIS A 40 13.48 3.43 -8.05
N ARG A 41 12.32 3.84 -8.57
CA ARG A 41 11.40 4.80 -7.92
C ARG A 41 10.28 4.10 -7.15
N ILE A 42 9.95 4.63 -5.99
CA ILE A 42 8.79 4.21 -5.20
C ILE A 42 7.69 5.26 -5.32
N LEU A 43 6.54 4.85 -5.83
CA LEU A 43 5.34 5.68 -5.89
C LEU A 43 4.40 5.30 -4.75
N PHE A 44 4.14 6.23 -3.84
CA PHE A 44 3.12 6.07 -2.80
C PHE A 44 1.73 6.32 -3.40
N LEU A 45 0.87 5.33 -3.33
CA LEU A 45 -0.46 5.37 -3.96
C LEU A 45 -1.58 5.62 -2.95
N ASP A 46 -1.42 5.14 -1.72
CA ASP A 46 -2.44 5.19 -0.69
C ASP A 46 -1.86 4.96 0.73
N LEU A 47 -2.57 5.45 1.74
CA LEU A 47 -2.26 5.31 3.17
C LEU A 47 -3.56 5.23 3.96
N TYR A 48 -3.66 4.26 4.88
CA TYR A 48 -4.82 4.16 5.77
C TYR A 48 -4.46 3.55 7.12
N ALA A 49 -5.26 3.82 8.14
CA ALA A 49 -4.97 3.39 9.51
C ALA A 49 -5.24 1.88 9.72
N LYS A 50 -4.58 1.30 10.73
CA LYS A 50 -4.86 -0.05 11.20
C LYS A 50 -6.29 -0.10 11.75
N GLY A 51 -7.15 -0.86 11.08
CA GLY A 51 -8.56 -1.07 11.46
C GLY A 51 -9.55 -0.34 10.57
N GLU A 52 -9.10 0.59 9.73
CA GLU A 52 -9.97 1.31 8.78
C GLU A 52 -10.38 0.43 7.59
N SER A 53 -9.49 -0.48 7.18
CA SER A 53 -9.75 -1.42 6.10
C SER A 53 -8.90 -2.67 6.31
N GLU A 54 -9.50 -3.86 6.16
CA GLU A 54 -8.77 -5.13 6.16
C GLU A 54 -8.27 -5.45 4.76
N ASN A 55 -9.16 -5.36 3.77
CA ASN A 55 -8.91 -5.69 2.38
C ASN A 55 -9.20 -4.49 1.46
N LEU A 56 -8.42 -4.36 0.39
CA LEU A 56 -8.71 -3.39 -0.66
C LEU A 56 -9.85 -3.96 -1.50
N SER A 57 -10.96 -3.23 -1.60
CA SER A 57 -12.07 -3.62 -2.48
C SER A 57 -11.63 -3.61 -3.95
N ASP A 58 -12.33 -4.35 -4.80
CA ASP A 58 -12.05 -4.39 -6.24
C ASP A 58 -12.12 -3.00 -6.88
N ALA A 59 -13.03 -2.15 -6.41
CA ALA A 59 -13.12 -0.77 -6.83
C ALA A 59 -11.83 0.03 -6.49
N ARG A 60 -11.28 -0.16 -5.29
CA ARG A 60 -10.03 0.48 -4.85
C ARG A 60 -8.83 -0.08 -5.61
N LEU A 61 -8.80 -1.39 -5.89
CA LEU A 61 -7.79 -2.02 -6.75
C LEU A 61 -7.82 -1.45 -8.18
N LYS A 62 -9.01 -1.28 -8.75
CA LYS A 62 -9.18 -0.66 -10.08
C LYS A 62 -8.71 0.79 -10.09
N ALA A 63 -8.99 1.56 -9.02
CA ALA A 63 -8.49 2.91 -8.87
C ALA A 63 -6.96 2.96 -8.76
N LEU A 64 -6.35 2.06 -7.97
CA LEU A 64 -4.89 1.95 -7.84
C LEU A 64 -4.23 1.64 -9.18
N LYS A 65 -4.80 0.74 -9.99
CA LYS A 65 -4.30 0.43 -11.33
C LYS A 65 -4.20 1.66 -12.23
N ARG A 66 -5.18 2.56 -12.16
CA ARG A 66 -5.22 3.80 -12.96
C ARG A 66 -4.22 4.85 -12.49
N LYS A 67 -3.80 4.81 -11.23
CA LYS A 67 -2.83 5.76 -10.64
C LYS A 67 -1.38 5.38 -10.92
N LYS A 68 -1.14 4.15 -11.37
CA LYS A 68 0.19 3.72 -11.78
C LYS A 68 0.55 4.39 -13.12
N PRO A 69 1.84 4.73 -13.32
CA PRO A 69 2.33 5.13 -14.63
C PRO A 69 2.17 4.00 -15.64
#